data_AF-A0A2E7V9Q1-F1
#
_entry.id   AF-A0A2E7V9Q1-F1
#
_cell.length_a   1.000
_cell.length_b   1.000
_cell.length_c   1.000
_cell.angle_alpha   90.00
_cell.angle_beta   90.00
_cell.angle_gamma   90.00
#
_symmetry.space_group_name_H-M   'P 1'
#
loop_
_entity.id
_entity.type
_entity.pdbx_description
1 polymer ?
#
loop_
_entity_poly.entity_id
_entity_poly.type
_entity_poly.pdbx_seq_one_letter_code
_entity_poly.pdbx_strand_id
1 'polypeptide(L)' 'MLDSISRWLRSATDLALVIVALGVVLQILFPQALVFISADVSSNLIGLIGQFSGAGLVGLIAAGIIIHLINKR' A
#
# COMPACT_ATOMS: atom_id res chain seq x y z
N MET A 1 -10.83 -4.58 27.84
CA MET A 1 -11.49 -3.48 27.09
C MET A 1 -10.60 -2.95 25.97
N LEU A 2 -9.33 -2.62 26.25
CA LEU A 2 -8.35 -2.21 25.23
C LEU A 2 -8.13 -3.30 24.15
N ASP A 3 -8.16 -4.58 24.53
CA ASP A 3 -8.05 -5.70 23.59
C ASP A 3 -9.24 -5.79 22.62
N SER A 4 -10.44 -5.44 23.08
CA SER A 4 -11.65 -5.41 22.24
C SER A 4 -11.60 -4.25 21.25
N ILE A 5 -11.15 -3.08 21.70
CA ILE A 5 -11.00 -1.88 20.85
C ILE A 5 -9.90 -2.11 19.80
N SER A 6 -8.76 -2.68 20.19
CA SER A 6 -7.67 -2.97 19.25
C SER A 6 -8.04 -4.03 18.21
N ARG A 7 -8.78 -5.07 18.60
CA ARG A 7 -9.35 -6.05 17.65
C ARG A 7 -10.31 -5.38 16.67
N TRP A 8 -11.20 -4.52 17.16
CA TRP A 8 -12.15 -3.80 16.30
C TRP A 8 -11.46 -2.87 15.31
N LEU A 9 -10.45 -2.11 15.76
CA LEU A 9 -9.66 -1.24 14.89
C LEU A 9 -8.90 -2.01 13.81
N ARG A 10 -8.33 -3.17 14.16
CA ARG A 10 -7.68 -4.05 13.17
C ARG A 10 -8.67 -4.55 12.13
N SER A 11 -9.82 -5.06 12.55
CA SER A 11 -10.86 -5.51 11.62
C SER A 11 -11.39 -4.39 10.72
N ALA A 12 -11.56 -3.19 11.25
CA ALA A 12 -11.96 -2.02 10.46
C ALA A 12 -10.87 -1.61 9.45
N THR A 13 -9.60 -1.70 9.86
CA THR A 13 -8.45 -1.41 8.99
C THR A 13 -8.34 -2.44 7.88
N ASP A 14 -8.46 -3.73 8.18
CA ASP A 14 -8.44 -4.81 7.19
C ASP A 14 -9.56 -4.64 6.17
N LEU A 15 -10.77 -4.27 6.62
CA LEU A 15 -11.89 -3.96 5.74
C LEU A 15 -11.59 -2.74 4.84
N ALA A 16 -11.04 -1.67 5.41
CA ALA A 16 -10.66 -0.48 4.66
C ALA A 16 -9.59 -0.81 3.60
N LEU A 17 -8.61 -1.64 3.92
CA LEU A 17 -7.57 -2.08 2.99
C LEU A 17 -8.16 -2.89 1.82
N VAL A 18 -9.12 -3.78 2.08
CA VAL A 18 -9.82 -4.54 1.03
C VAL A 18 -10.59 -3.59 0.11
N ILE A 19 -11.25 -2.56 0.68
CA ILE A 19 -11.99 -1.56 -0.10
C ILE A 19 -11.03 -0.74 -0.97
N VAL A 20 -9.88 -0.32 -0.44
CA VAL A 20 -8.83 0.38 -1.20
C VAL A 20 -8.32 -0.49 -2.34
N ALA A 21 -8.00 -1.77 -2.07
CA ALA A 21 -7.54 -2.71 -3.08
C ALA A 21 -8.57 -2.90 -4.20
N LEU A 22 -9.84 -3.06 -3.85
CA LEU A 22 -10.93 -3.11 -4.83
C LEU A 22 -11.02 -1.83 -5.65
N GLY A 23 -10.92 -0.66 -5.00
CA GLY A 23 -10.94 0.63 -5.68
C GLY A 23 -9.81 0.81 -6.69
N VAL A 24 -8.61 0.32 -6.38
CA VAL A 24 -7.46 0.32 -7.31
C VAL A 24 -7.74 -0.58 -8.51
N VAL A 25 -8.23 -1.80 -8.30
CA VAL A 25 -8.54 -2.73 -9.40
C VAL A 25 -9.60 -2.14 -10.32
N LEU A 26 -10.66 -1.55 -9.75
CA LEU A 26 -11.73 -0.93 -10.53
C LEU A 26 -11.23 0.28 -11.33
N GLN A 27 -10.38 1.14 -10.76
CA GLN A 27 -9.80 2.28 -11.49
C GLN A 27 -8.86 1.84 -12.62
N ILE A 28 -8.11 0.76 -12.43
CA ILE A 28 -7.22 0.23 -13.48
C ILE A 28 -8.04 -0.34 -14.66
N LEU A 29 -9.10 -1.10 -14.38
CA LEU A 29 -9.95 -1.68 -15.42
C LEU A 29 -10.86 -0.64 -16.10
N PHE A 30 -11.32 0.33 -15.32
CA PHE A 30 -12.24 1.36 -15.75
C PHE A 30 -11.77 2.71 -15.17
N PRO A 31 -10.97 3.50 -15.92
CA PRO A 31 -10.36 4.73 -15.42
C PRO A 31 -11.33 5.76 -14.86
N GLN A 32 -12.59 5.75 -15.30
CA GLN A 32 -13.64 6.64 -14.82
C GLN A 32 -14.63 5.98 -13.85
N ALA A 33 -14.40 4.74 -13.43
CA ALA A 33 -15.35 4.02 -12.58
C ALA A 33 -15.57 4.67 -11.22
N LEU A 34 -14.61 5.42 -10.66
CA LEU A 34 -14.77 6.08 -9.35
C LEU A 34 -14.93 7.61 -9.43
N VAL A 35 -15.23 8.15 -10.63
CA VAL A 35 -15.44 9.60 -10.84
C VAL A 35 -16.58 10.14 -9.98
N PHE A 36 -17.59 9.32 -9.67
CA PHE A 36 -18.73 9.72 -8.83
C PHE A 36 -18.37 9.98 -7.36
N ILE A 37 -17.22 9.49 -6.88
CA ILE A 37 -16.71 9.73 -5.51
C ILE A 37 -15.57 10.76 -5.54
N SER A 38 -15.23 11.32 -6.71
CA SER A 38 -14.05 12.20 -6.90
C SER A 38 -12.78 11.63 -6.27
N ALA A 39 -12.65 10.30 -6.26
CA ALA A 39 -11.57 9.59 -5.60
C ALA A 39 -10.59 9.07 -6.65
N ASP A 40 -9.31 9.41 -6.50
CA ASP A 40 -8.23 8.89 -7.33
C ASP A 40 -7.30 8.01 -6.48
N VAL A 41 -7.75 6.80 -6.18
CA VAL A 41 -7.08 5.87 -5.27
C VAL A 41 -5.76 5.38 -5.87
N SER A 42 -5.75 5.09 -7.17
CA SER A 42 -4.57 4.61 -7.88
C SER A 42 -3.46 5.65 -7.93
N SER A 43 -3.78 6.91 -8.31
CA SER A 43 -2.80 7.99 -8.33
C SER A 43 -2.30 8.34 -6.93
N ASN A 44 -3.19 8.36 -5.92
CA ASN A 44 -2.79 8.61 -4.54
C ASN A 44 -1.82 7.53 -4.01
N LEU A 45 -2.06 6.25 -4.30
CA LEU A 45 -1.14 5.17 -3.92
C LEU A 45 0.20 5.27 -4.67
N ILE A 46 0.16 5.54 -5.97
CA ILE A 46 1.38 5.71 -6.78
C ILE A 46 2.17 6.92 -6.28
N GLY A 47 1.51 8.01 -5.88
CA GLY A 47 2.14 9.18 -5.27
C GLY A 47 2.81 8.85 -3.93
N LEU A 48 2.15 8.07 -3.07
CA LEU A 48 2.74 7.60 -1.81
C LEU A 48 3.94 6.68 -2.04
N ILE A 49 3.84 5.72 -2.96
CA ILE A 49 4.95 4.84 -3.36
C ILE A 49 6.09 5.67 -3.97
N GLY A 50 5.75 6.64 -4.80
CA GLY A 50 6.69 7.58 -5.42
C GLY A 50 7.48 8.34 -4.35
N GLN A 51 6.80 8.86 -3.33
CA GLN A 51 7.42 9.52 -2.17
C GLN A 51 8.34 8.59 -1.39
N PHE A 52 7.98 7.31 -1.23
CA PHE A 52 8.86 6.30 -0.60
C PHE A 52 10.05 5.88 -1.49
N SER A 53 9.87 5.86 -2.82
CA SER A 53 10.90 5.44 -3.77
C SER A 53 11.91 6.54 -4.08
N GLY A 54 11.48 7.81 -4.10
CA GLY A 54 12.31 8.96 -4.45
C GLY A 54 13.43 9.26 -3.45
N ALA A 55 13.39 8.68 -2.25
CA ALA A 55 14.32 8.97 -1.17
C ALA A 55 15.50 7.97 -1.00
N GLY A 56 15.67 6.95 -1.86
CA GLY A 56 16.81 6.01 -1.75
C GLY A 56 16.60 4.78 -0.86
N LEU A 57 15.38 4.59 -0.32
CA LEU A 57 14.98 3.39 0.44
C LEU A 57 15.05 2.10 -0.38
N VAL A 58 14.75 2.17 -1.67
CA VAL A 58 14.85 1.03 -2.59
C VAL A 58 16.31 0.61 -2.82
N GLY A 59 17.24 1.56 -2.84
CA GLY A 59 18.68 1.28 -2.94
C GLY A 59 19.25 0.58 -1.71
N LEU A 60 18.73 0.89 -0.52
CA LEU A 60 19.13 0.26 0.74
C LEU A 60 18.52 -1.14 0.93
N ILE A 61 17.26 -1.35 0.48
CA ILE A 61 16.67 -2.69 0.43
C ILE A 61 17.49 -3.60 -0.50
N ALA A 62 17.94 -3.10 -1.66
CA ALA A 62 18.81 -3.82 -2.59
C ALA A 62 20.18 -4.16 -1.97
N ALA A 63 20.81 -3.23 -1.25
CA ALA A 63 22.07 -3.49 -0.56
C ALA A 63 21.91 -4.55 0.55
N GLY A 64 20.81 -4.49 1.32
CA GLY A 64 20.52 -5.45 2.38
C GLY A 64 20.33 -6.88 1.88
N ILE A 65 19.69 -7.06 0.72
CA ILE A 65 19.51 -8.37 0.11
C ILE A 65 20.85 -8.97 -0.38
N ILE A 66 21.75 -8.14 -0.93
CA ILE A 66 23.08 -8.59 -1.38
C ILE A 66 23.92 -9.10 -0.20
N ILE A 67 23.94 -8.35 0.90
CA ILE A 67 24.63 -8.76 2.13
C ILE A 67 24.04 -10.08 2.67
N HIS A 68 22.71 -10.22 2.65
CA HIS A 68 22.04 -11.44 3.09
C HIS A 68 22.41 -12.65 2.24
N LEU A 69 22.56 -12.50 0.92
CA LEU A 69 22.91 -13.59 0.01
C LEU A 69 24.39 -14.01 0.12
N ILE A 70 25.28 -13.05 0.36
CA ILE A 70 26.71 -13.32 0.58
C ILE A 70 26.92 -14.08 1.89
N ASN A 71 26.25 -13.69 2.97
CA ASN A 71 26.33 -14.37 4.28
C ASN A 71 25.62 -15.73 4.34
N LYS A 72 24.90 -16.12 3.27
CA LYS A 72 24.25 -17.43 3.15
C LYS A 72 25.12 -18.48 2.45
N ARG A 73 26.33 -18.13 2.04
CA ARG A 73 27.41 -19.09 1.72
C ARG A 73 28.17 -19.45 3.00
#